data_AF-Q31H38-F1
#
_entry.id   AF-Q31H38-F1
#
_cell.length_a   1.000
_cell.length_b   1.000
_cell.length_c   1.000
_cell.angle_alpha   90.00
_cell.angle_beta   90.00
_cell.angle_gamma   90.00
#
_symmetry.space_group_name_H-M   'P 1'
#
loop_
_entity.id
_entity.type
_entity.pdbx_description
1 polymer ?
#
loop_
_entity_poly.entity_id
_entity_poly.type
_entity_poly.pdbx_seq_one_letter_code
_entity_poly.pdbx_strand_id
1 'polypeptide(L)'
;MYFLKTPLRQTLTAIAFVTGVSVMSQVQAEPTAPAPHSGGMQQMPKMTPEQQSMMMELQKTQQQLQQTQQELQKIQQQVYKESPELQKQRDALQAKVSEKMSHGGYDADKELKKMNALVDKYQNSEEKPSQSEIQEFQASQKEFQARQQKVFQDPEVRKMAENLQQNVKAKIEATGPKGKSLIVRLENQMKKLQDLRQKAMAMMRSQ
;
A
#
# COMPACT_ATOMS: atom_id res chain seq x y z
N MET A 1 -4.20 -26.06 -9.18
CA MET A 1 -4.35 -24.67 -8.72
C MET A 1 -3.72 -23.75 -9.74
N TYR A 2 -4.51 -22.87 -10.36
CA TYR A 2 -4.06 -21.96 -11.41
C TYR A 2 -3.43 -20.71 -10.80
N PHE A 3 -2.12 -20.51 -10.98
CA PHE A 3 -1.48 -19.22 -10.74
C PHE A 3 -1.19 -18.54 -12.08
N LEU A 4 -1.80 -17.36 -12.23
CA LEU A 4 -1.80 -16.53 -13.42
C LEU A 4 -0.38 -16.07 -13.78
N LYS A 5 0.03 -16.39 -15.02
CA LYS A 5 1.18 -15.80 -15.71
C LYS A 5 0.91 -14.32 -15.96
N THR A 6 1.71 -13.42 -15.39
CA THR A 6 1.91 -12.08 -15.96
C THR A 6 3.38 -11.68 -15.82
N PRO A 7 4.05 -11.23 -16.89
CA PRO A 7 5.44 -10.79 -16.81
C PRO A 7 5.49 -9.33 -16.35
N LEU A 8 6.12 -9.06 -15.20
CA LEU A 8 6.41 -7.71 -14.77
C LEU A 8 7.76 -7.26 -15.37
N ARG A 9 7.69 -6.40 -16.39
CA ARG A 9 8.84 -5.63 -16.87
C ARG A 9 9.24 -4.60 -15.81
N GLN A 10 10.55 -4.44 -15.66
CA GLN A 10 11.23 -3.45 -14.82
C GLN A 10 10.59 -2.05 -14.89
N THR A 11 10.10 -1.56 -13.76
CA THR A 11 9.98 -0.13 -13.49
C THR A 11 10.41 0.16 -12.05
N LEU A 12 11.55 0.82 -11.95
CA LEU A 12 11.97 1.59 -10.79
C LEU A 12 10.86 2.56 -10.36
N THR A 13 10.80 2.83 -9.06
CA THR A 13 10.03 3.90 -8.38
C THR A 13 8.55 3.61 -8.11
N ALA A 14 8.30 2.93 -7.00
CA ALA A 14 7.11 3.20 -6.21
C ALA A 14 7.49 3.13 -4.72
N ILE A 15 7.78 4.29 -4.12
CA ILE A 15 7.47 4.48 -2.69
C ILE A 15 5.94 4.49 -2.65
N ALA A 16 5.36 3.30 -2.72
CA ALA A 16 3.97 3.11 -2.41
C ALA A 16 3.88 3.23 -0.89
N PHE A 17 3.22 4.28 -0.42
CA PHE A 17 2.56 4.24 0.88
C PHE A 17 1.53 3.11 0.81
N VAL A 18 1.97 1.87 1.01
CA VAL A 18 1.10 0.71 1.15
C VAL A 18 0.49 0.82 2.53
N THR A 19 -0.65 1.50 2.60
CA THR A 19 -1.64 1.26 3.65
C THR A 19 -1.88 -0.25 3.72
N GLY A 20 -1.63 -0.82 4.91
CA GLY A 20 -1.47 -2.24 5.14
C GLY A 20 -2.56 -3.10 4.49
N VAL A 21 -2.11 -4.02 3.65
CA VAL A 21 -2.87 -5.22 3.31
C VAL A 21 -2.44 -6.27 4.34
N SER A 22 -3.33 -6.54 5.29
CA SER A 22 -3.17 -7.66 6.22
C SER A 22 -3.12 -8.95 5.40
N VAL A 23 -1.94 -9.53 5.26
CA VAL A 23 -1.80 -10.87 4.69
C VAL A 23 -2.45 -11.83 5.68
N MET A 24 -3.55 -12.46 5.25
CA MET A 24 -4.18 -13.53 6.00
C MET A 24 -3.20 -14.70 6.15
N SER A 25 -2.85 -15.02 7.40
CA SER A 25 -2.19 -16.28 7.74
C SER A 25 -3.14 -17.44 7.39
N GLN A 26 -2.85 -18.14 6.30
CA GLN A 26 -3.39 -19.47 6.06
C GLN A 26 -2.67 -20.45 6.99
N VAL A 27 -3.31 -20.82 8.10
CA VAL A 27 -2.96 -22.04 8.83
C VAL A 27 -3.57 -23.20 8.07
N GLN A 28 -2.73 -24.03 7.47
CA GLN A 28 -3.11 -25.36 6.97
C GLN A 28 -3.37 -26.26 8.18
N ALA A 29 -4.61 -26.70 8.34
CA ALA A 29 -4.96 -27.84 9.19
C ALA A 29 -5.43 -28.99 8.29
N GLU A 30 -4.93 -30.18 8.61
CA GLU A 30 -5.18 -31.46 7.95
C GLU A 30 -6.67 -31.85 7.85
N PRO A 31 -7.05 -32.72 6.90
CA PRO A 31 -8.42 -33.12 6.67
C PRO A 31 -8.81 -34.25 7.62
N THR A 32 -9.28 -33.92 8.83
CA THR A 32 -10.10 -34.83 9.63
C THR A 32 -11.54 -34.76 9.15
N ALA A 33 -12.07 -35.88 8.66
CA ALA A 33 -13.43 -36.02 8.15
C ALA A 33 -14.49 -35.53 9.17
N PRO A 34 -15.44 -34.67 8.78
CA PRO A 34 -16.57 -34.32 9.64
C PRO A 34 -17.72 -35.33 9.47
N ALA A 35 -18.22 -35.81 10.61
CA ALA A 35 -19.48 -36.51 10.76
C ALA A 35 -20.66 -35.65 10.27
N PRO A 36 -21.77 -36.27 9.78
CA PRO A 36 -22.91 -35.53 9.25
C PRO A 36 -23.69 -34.87 10.39
N HIS A 37 -23.44 -33.57 10.62
CA HIS A 37 -24.31 -32.73 11.43
C HIS A 37 -25.40 -32.13 10.53
N SER A 38 -26.56 -32.77 10.57
CA SER A 38 -27.85 -32.16 10.25
C SER A 38 -28.20 -31.14 11.35
N GLY A 39 -28.13 -29.85 11.04
CA GLY A 39 -28.51 -28.83 12.02
C GLY A 39 -28.39 -27.40 11.49
N GLY A 40 -29.55 -26.82 11.12
CA GLY A 40 -29.75 -25.38 11.02
C GLY A 40 -29.08 -24.70 9.83
N MET A 41 -29.88 -24.39 8.79
CA MET A 41 -29.62 -23.19 8.00
C MET A 41 -29.65 -22.00 8.95
N GLN A 42 -28.48 -21.63 9.49
CA GLN A 42 -28.27 -20.32 10.11
C GLN A 42 -28.56 -19.30 9.02
N GLN A 43 -29.76 -18.72 9.09
CA GLN A 43 -30.16 -17.60 8.26
C GLN A 43 -29.06 -16.55 8.43
N MET A 44 -28.30 -16.28 7.37
CA MET A 44 -27.43 -15.10 7.38
C MET A 44 -28.28 -13.92 7.83
N PRO A 45 -27.83 -13.12 8.82
CA PRO A 45 -28.57 -11.94 9.25
C PRO A 45 -28.92 -11.14 8.00
N LYS A 46 -30.23 -10.97 7.72
CA LYS A 46 -30.66 -10.17 6.58
C LYS A 46 -30.14 -8.75 6.82
N MET A 47 -29.21 -8.31 5.97
CA MET A 47 -28.73 -6.92 6.03
C MET A 47 -29.92 -5.98 5.94
N THR A 48 -29.89 -4.91 6.74
CA THR A 48 -30.90 -3.87 6.63
C THR A 48 -30.78 -3.18 5.26
N PRO A 49 -31.86 -2.61 4.70
CA PRO A 49 -31.79 -1.84 3.45
C PRO A 49 -30.75 -0.72 3.50
N GLU A 50 -30.57 -0.10 4.67
CA GLU A 50 -29.56 0.93 4.93
C GLU A 50 -28.14 0.37 4.84
N GLN A 51 -27.89 -0.81 5.43
CA GLN A 51 -26.61 -1.49 5.35
C GLN A 51 -26.27 -1.91 3.91
N GLN A 52 -27.26 -2.38 3.15
CA GLN A 52 -27.09 -2.75 1.75
C GLN A 52 -26.76 -1.54 0.87
N SER A 53 -27.46 -0.42 1.06
CA SER A 53 -27.19 0.85 0.35
C SER A 53 -25.77 1.35 0.62
N MET A 54 -25.35 1.34 1.89
CA MET A 54 -24.00 1.73 2.27
C MET A 54 -22.93 0.85 1.62
N MET A 55 -23.13 -0.47 1.60
CA MET A 55 -22.19 -1.40 0.97
C MET A 55 -22.03 -1.14 -0.54
N MET A 56 -23.13 -0.86 -1.25
CA MET A 56 -23.08 -0.47 -2.65
C MET A 56 -22.36 0.86 -2.86
N GLU A 57 -22.63 1.86 -2.01
CA GLU A 57 -21.98 3.16 -2.09
C GLU A 57 -20.47 3.07 -1.81
N LEU A 58 -20.07 2.22 -0.86
CA LEU A 58 -18.68 1.90 -0.57
C LEU A 58 -17.99 1.28 -1.78
N GLN A 59 -18.58 0.24 -2.37
CA GLN A 59 -18.02 -0.43 -3.55
C GLN A 59 -17.86 0.53 -4.73
N LYS A 60 -18.89 1.34 -5.01
CA LYS A 60 -18.84 2.35 -6.08
C LYS A 60 -17.74 3.38 -5.83
N THR A 61 -17.64 3.89 -4.60
CA THR A 61 -16.62 4.90 -4.26
C THR A 61 -15.22 4.33 -4.39
N GLN A 62 -15.00 3.07 -4.01
CA GLN A 62 -13.71 2.39 -4.19
C GLN A 62 -13.34 2.23 -5.67
N GLN A 63 -14.28 1.82 -6.52
CA GLN A 63 -14.03 1.72 -7.97
C GLN A 63 -13.65 3.06 -8.59
N GLN A 64 -14.39 4.13 -8.24
CA GLN A 64 -14.10 5.48 -8.72
C GLN A 64 -12.76 6.01 -8.21
N LEU A 65 -12.40 5.68 -6.97
CA LEU A 65 -11.10 6.00 -6.40
C LEU A 65 -9.96 5.33 -7.18
N GLN A 66 -10.08 4.04 -7.49
CA GLN A 66 -9.06 3.32 -8.28
C GLN A 66 -8.87 3.96 -9.66
N GLN A 67 -9.95 4.31 -10.36
CA GLN A 67 -9.86 4.99 -11.66
C GLN A 67 -9.16 6.35 -11.55
N THR A 68 -9.51 7.13 -10.52
CA THR A 68 -8.90 8.45 -10.28
C THR A 68 -7.41 8.32 -9.95
N GLN A 69 -7.03 7.33 -9.15
CA GLN A 69 -5.64 7.03 -8.83
C GLN A 69 -4.83 6.61 -10.07
N GLN A 70 -5.39 5.78 -10.95
CA GLN A 70 -4.73 5.40 -12.20
C GLN A 70 -4.50 6.59 -13.13
N GLU A 71 -5.47 7.50 -13.23
CA GLU A 71 -5.30 8.72 -14.01
C GLU A 71 -4.27 9.67 -13.40
N LEU A 72 -4.30 9.87 -12.08
CA LEU A 72 -3.30 10.66 -11.37
C LEU A 72 -1.90 10.07 -11.52
N GLN A 73 -1.75 8.75 -11.47
CA GLN A 73 -0.46 8.09 -11.63
C GLN A 73 0.16 8.39 -13.01
N LYS A 74 -0.64 8.41 -14.08
CA LYS A 74 -0.17 8.77 -15.43
C LYS A 74 0.33 10.21 -15.48
N ILE A 75 -0.42 11.15 -14.91
CA ILE A 75 -0.03 12.56 -14.85
C ILE A 75 1.21 12.75 -13.97
N GLN A 76 1.26 12.08 -12.83
CA GLN A 76 2.41 12.14 -11.92
C GLN A 76 3.68 11.62 -12.60
N GLN A 77 3.61 10.52 -13.35
CA GLN A 77 4.74 10.03 -14.15
C GLN A 77 5.21 11.06 -15.18
N GLN A 78 4.28 11.74 -15.87
CA GLN A 78 4.60 12.80 -16.81
C GLN A 78 5.28 13.98 -16.09
N VAL A 79 4.71 14.45 -14.98
CA VAL A 79 5.24 15.52 -14.13
C VAL A 79 6.67 15.21 -13.66
N TYR A 80 6.96 13.98 -13.25
CA TYR A 80 8.33 13.59 -12.89
C TYR A 80 9.29 13.51 -14.07
N LYS A 81 8.81 13.14 -15.27
CA LYS A 81 9.64 13.14 -16.49
C LYS A 81 9.98 14.56 -16.92
N GLU A 82 9.05 15.49 -16.76
CA GLU A 82 9.17 16.87 -17.24
C GLU A 82 9.77 17.82 -16.18
N SER A 83 9.92 17.39 -14.93
CA SER A 83 10.44 18.23 -13.85
C SER A 83 11.70 17.62 -13.21
N PRO A 84 12.90 18.01 -13.68
CA PRO A 84 14.17 17.61 -13.06
C PRO A 84 14.28 18.03 -11.59
N GLU A 85 13.63 19.12 -11.20
CA GLU A 85 13.58 19.58 -9.81
C GLU A 85 12.86 18.58 -8.90
N LEU A 86 11.74 18.01 -9.34
CA LEU A 86 11.03 16.98 -8.58
C LEU A 86 11.85 15.68 -8.46
N GLN A 87 12.61 15.33 -9.50
CA GLN A 87 13.52 14.18 -9.42
C GLN A 87 14.60 14.42 -8.36
N LYS A 88 15.24 15.60 -8.37
CA LYS A 88 16.22 15.98 -7.35
C LYS A 88 15.63 15.96 -5.93
N GLN A 89 14.40 16.46 -5.75
CA GLN A 89 13.74 16.45 -4.44
C GLN A 89 13.44 15.02 -3.96
N ARG A 90 12.96 14.15 -4.85
CA ARG A 90 12.75 12.72 -4.56
C ARG A 90 14.05 12.05 -4.15
N ASP A 91 15.11 12.25 -4.93
CA ASP A 91 16.39 11.59 -4.71
C ASP A 91 17.05 12.11 -3.41
N ALA A 92 16.93 13.40 -3.12
CA ALA A 92 17.39 13.99 -1.86
C ALA A 92 16.61 13.43 -0.66
N LEU A 93 15.29 13.28 -0.76
CA LEU A 93 14.49 12.66 0.30
C LEU A 93 14.90 11.20 0.52
N GLN A 94 15.08 10.43 -0.56
CA GLN A 94 15.51 9.04 -0.47
C GLN A 94 16.89 8.91 0.19
N ALA A 95 17.85 9.74 -0.22
CA ALA A 95 19.19 9.78 0.37
C ALA A 95 19.12 10.14 1.86
N LYS A 96 18.33 11.14 2.24
CA LYS A 96 18.15 11.53 3.64
C LYS A 96 17.51 10.42 4.47
N VAL A 97 16.51 9.72 3.93
CA VAL A 97 15.90 8.57 4.60
C VAL A 97 16.92 7.46 4.81
N SER A 98 17.69 7.09 3.77
CA SER A 98 18.72 6.05 3.88
C SER A 98 19.81 6.42 4.89
N GLU A 99 20.29 7.66 4.84
CA GLU A 99 21.25 8.21 5.82
C GLU A 99 20.73 8.07 7.25
N LYS A 100 19.48 8.48 7.52
CA LYS A 100 18.89 8.44 8.86
C LYS A 100 18.57 7.01 9.32
N MET A 101 18.32 6.08 8.39
CA MET A 101 18.12 4.66 8.72
C MET A 101 19.45 3.96 9.04
N SER A 102 20.54 4.41 8.41
CA SER A 102 21.88 3.86 8.53
C SER A 102 22.61 4.48 9.72
N HIS A 103 22.52 3.82 10.88
CA HIS A 103 23.15 4.28 12.12
C HIS A 103 23.61 3.10 12.97
N GLY A 104 24.70 3.27 13.73
CA GLY A 104 25.20 2.28 14.68
C GLY A 104 25.71 0.98 14.03
N GLY A 105 26.32 1.09 12.86
CA GLY A 105 26.82 -0.06 12.08
C GLY A 105 25.78 -0.74 11.18
N TYR A 106 24.52 -0.32 11.24
CA TYR A 106 23.49 -0.73 10.30
C TYR A 106 23.56 0.08 9.00
N ASP A 107 23.46 -0.60 7.85
CA ASP A 107 23.42 -0.01 6.52
C ASP A 107 22.10 -0.37 5.85
N ALA A 108 21.21 0.62 5.71
CA ALA A 108 19.86 0.42 5.20
C ALA A 108 19.84 0.03 3.72
N ASP A 109 20.77 0.55 2.91
CA ASP A 109 20.85 0.25 1.49
C ASP A 109 21.35 -1.18 1.27
N LYS A 110 22.35 -1.61 2.05
CA LYS A 110 22.85 -2.98 2.03
C LYS A 110 21.78 -3.96 2.49
N GLU A 111 21.05 -3.63 3.55
CA GLU A 111 19.98 -4.49 4.07
C GLU A 111 18.84 -4.63 3.06
N LEU A 112 18.42 -3.53 2.44
CA LEU A 112 17.39 -3.57 1.39
C LEU A 112 17.84 -4.40 0.18
N LYS A 113 19.09 -4.26 -0.25
CA LYS A 113 19.65 -5.09 -1.34
C LYS A 113 19.63 -6.57 -0.98
N LYS A 114 19.99 -6.93 0.24
CA LYS A 114 19.96 -8.31 0.73
C LYS A 114 18.54 -8.88 0.73
N MET A 115 17.58 -8.14 1.26
CA MET A 115 16.17 -8.53 1.25
C MET A 115 15.64 -8.73 -0.18
N ASN A 116 15.95 -7.82 -1.10
CA ASN A 116 15.52 -7.92 -2.50
C ASN A 116 16.15 -9.12 -3.20
N ALA A 117 17.45 -9.35 -3.02
CA ALA A 117 18.14 -10.50 -3.60
C ALA A 117 17.53 -11.84 -3.13
N LEU A 118 17.10 -11.91 -1.87
CA LEU A 118 16.43 -13.09 -1.35
C LEU A 118 15.06 -13.30 -2.01
N VAL A 119 14.27 -12.23 -2.17
CA VAL A 119 12.97 -12.31 -2.88
C VAL A 119 13.17 -12.73 -4.34
N ASP A 120 14.12 -12.12 -5.04
CA ASP A 120 14.41 -12.39 -6.45
C ASP A 120 14.84 -13.85 -6.67
N LYS A 121 15.63 -14.42 -5.74
CA LYS A 121 16.07 -15.81 -5.76
C LYS A 121 14.91 -16.79 -5.83
N TYR A 122 13.82 -16.54 -5.09
CA TYR A 122 12.69 -17.46 -4.99
C TYR A 122 11.50 -17.09 -5.88
N GLN A 123 11.39 -15.84 -6.31
CA GLN A 123 10.26 -15.41 -7.15
C GLN A 123 10.27 -16.09 -8.52
N ASN A 124 11.46 -16.41 -9.06
CA ASN A 124 11.63 -17.02 -10.38
C ASN A 124 12.19 -18.44 -10.32
N SER A 125 12.18 -19.07 -9.15
CA SER A 125 12.74 -20.41 -8.93
C SER A 125 11.68 -21.37 -8.37
N GLU A 126 11.85 -22.67 -8.64
CA GLU A 126 11.07 -23.72 -7.98
C GLU A 126 11.63 -24.04 -6.58
N GLU A 127 12.79 -23.48 -6.24
CA GLU A 127 13.39 -23.60 -4.92
C GLU A 127 12.50 -22.94 -3.85
N LYS A 128 12.51 -23.54 -2.65
CA LYS A 128 11.87 -22.96 -1.47
C LYS A 128 12.93 -22.37 -0.55
N PRO A 129 12.65 -21.22 0.08
CA PRO A 129 13.55 -20.66 1.09
C PRO A 129 13.69 -21.62 2.26
N SER A 130 14.91 -21.74 2.79
CA SER A 130 15.15 -22.49 4.02
C SER A 130 14.53 -21.77 5.22
N GLN A 131 14.32 -22.52 6.32
CA GLN A 131 13.80 -21.93 7.55
C GLN A 131 14.69 -20.78 8.09
N SER A 132 16.01 -20.90 7.93
CA SER A 132 16.96 -19.85 8.34
C SER A 132 16.81 -18.59 7.48
N GLU A 133 16.70 -18.72 6.16
CA GLU A 133 16.50 -17.60 5.25
C GLU A 133 15.17 -16.88 5.51
N ILE A 134 14.11 -17.64 5.84
CA ILE A 134 12.82 -17.07 6.24
C ILE A 134 12.96 -16.24 7.51
N GLN A 135 13.60 -16.79 8.54
CA GLN A 135 13.78 -16.10 9.83
C GLN A 135 14.64 -14.83 9.68
N GLU A 136 15.72 -14.91 8.92
CA GLU A 136 16.60 -13.78 8.64
C GLU A 136 15.83 -12.68 7.91
N PHE A 137 15.10 -13.01 6.85
CA PHE A 137 14.28 -12.06 6.11
C PHE A 137 13.22 -11.39 7.00
N GLN A 138 12.53 -12.15 7.85
CA GLN A 138 11.54 -11.61 8.78
C GLN A 138 12.16 -10.65 9.81
N ALA A 139 13.33 -11.00 10.35
CA ALA A 139 14.07 -10.15 11.27
C ALA A 139 14.50 -8.84 10.58
N SER A 140 15.11 -8.95 9.39
CA SER A 140 15.49 -7.82 8.54
C SER A 140 14.31 -6.91 8.23
N GLN A 141 13.19 -7.47 7.81
CA GLN A 141 11.97 -6.72 7.49
C GLN A 141 11.45 -5.96 8.71
N LYS A 142 11.41 -6.61 9.88
CA LYS A 142 10.95 -5.99 11.13
C LYS A 142 11.86 -4.83 11.54
N GLU A 143 13.18 -5.02 11.51
CA GLU A 143 14.14 -3.98 11.84
C GLU A 143 14.07 -2.81 10.85
N PHE A 144 14.05 -3.11 9.55
CA PHE A 144 13.94 -2.11 8.48
C PHE A 144 12.66 -1.28 8.64
N GLN A 145 11.52 -1.92 8.89
CA GLN A 145 10.24 -1.24 9.10
C GLN A 145 10.26 -0.35 10.35
N ALA A 146 10.81 -0.83 11.47
CA ALA A 146 10.92 -0.04 12.70
C ALA A 146 11.78 1.21 12.49
N ARG A 147 12.92 1.06 11.78
CA ARG A 147 13.80 2.19 11.42
C ARG A 147 13.10 3.16 10.49
N GLN A 148 12.43 2.66 9.45
CA GLN A 148 11.67 3.50 8.52
C GLN A 148 10.61 4.34 9.27
N GLN A 149 9.82 3.70 10.14
CA GLN A 149 8.82 4.41 10.96
C GLN A 149 9.44 5.50 11.84
N LYS A 150 10.62 5.24 12.44
CA LYS A 150 11.34 6.22 13.25
C LYS A 150 11.88 7.38 12.40
N VAL A 151 12.42 7.09 11.22
CA VAL A 151 12.95 8.11 10.31
C VAL A 151 11.85 9.04 9.78
N PHE A 152 10.66 8.53 9.50
CA PHE A 152 9.52 9.39 9.14
C PHE A 152 8.95 10.22 10.31
N GLN A 153 9.43 10.01 11.53
CA GLN A 153 9.16 10.91 12.66
C GLN A 153 10.17 12.06 12.75
N ASP A 154 11.31 11.96 12.05
CA ASP A 154 12.32 13.02 12.00
C ASP A 154 11.73 14.28 11.32
N PRO A 155 11.86 15.48 11.94
CA PRO A 155 11.24 16.69 11.43
C PRO A 155 11.82 17.15 10.08
N GLU A 156 13.10 16.87 9.82
CA GLU A 156 13.75 17.19 8.55
C GLU A 156 13.17 16.33 7.43
N VAL A 157 13.04 15.03 7.68
CA VAL A 157 12.44 14.07 6.73
C VAL A 157 10.99 14.44 6.45
N ARG A 158 10.21 14.77 7.48
CA ARG A 158 8.81 15.22 7.33
C ARG A 158 8.72 16.46 6.45
N LYS A 159 9.54 17.47 6.72
CA LYS A 159 9.57 18.70 5.93
C LYS A 159 9.94 18.44 4.47
N MET A 160 10.91 17.57 4.21
CA MET A 160 11.28 17.18 2.84
C MET A 160 10.16 16.44 2.13
N ALA A 161 9.47 15.53 2.83
CA ALA A 161 8.32 14.79 2.29
C ALA A 161 7.14 15.72 1.98
N GLU A 162 6.81 16.64 2.89
CA GLU A 162 5.76 17.66 2.70
C GLU A 162 6.07 18.56 1.51
N ASN A 163 7.31 19.06 1.42
CA ASN A 163 7.75 19.90 0.30
C ASN A 163 7.62 19.15 -1.03
N LEU A 164 8.09 17.90 -1.10
CA LEU A 164 7.96 17.08 -2.31
C LEU A 164 6.48 16.88 -2.67
N GLN A 165 5.63 16.53 -1.71
CA GLN A 165 4.20 16.32 -1.94
C GLN A 165 3.52 17.60 -2.48
N GLN A 166 3.80 18.76 -1.88
CA GLN A 166 3.25 20.04 -2.33
C GLN A 166 3.72 20.39 -3.74
N ASN A 167 4.99 20.19 -4.05
CA ASN A 167 5.53 20.50 -5.38
C ASN A 167 4.98 19.55 -6.45
N VAL A 168 4.83 18.26 -6.14
CA VAL A 168 4.16 17.30 -7.03
C VAL A 168 2.72 17.73 -7.28
N LYS A 169 1.97 18.10 -6.22
CA LYS A 169 0.59 18.58 -6.36
C LYS A 169 0.52 19.81 -7.27
N ALA A 170 1.35 20.81 -7.02
CA ALA A 170 1.40 22.04 -7.81
C ALA A 170 1.71 21.76 -9.29
N LYS A 171 2.65 20.84 -9.59
CA LYS A 171 2.96 20.46 -10.96
C LYS A 171 1.83 19.67 -11.62
N ILE A 172 1.10 18.82 -10.89
CA ILE A 172 -0.11 18.16 -11.40
C ILE A 172 -1.21 19.19 -11.69
N GLU A 173 -1.42 20.17 -10.82
CA GLU A 173 -2.40 21.24 -11.07
C GLU A 173 -2.03 22.11 -12.29
N ALA A 174 -0.73 22.29 -12.53
CA ALA A 174 -0.20 23.00 -13.68
C ALA A 174 -0.38 22.27 -15.01
N THR A 175 -0.72 20.97 -15.01
CA THR A 175 -1.03 20.23 -16.26
C THR A 175 -2.42 20.56 -16.82
N GLY A 176 -3.17 21.45 -16.15
CA GLY A 176 -4.41 22.03 -16.65
C GLY A 176 -5.67 21.57 -15.90
N PRO A 177 -6.87 21.85 -16.46
CA PRO A 177 -8.15 21.58 -15.80
C PRO A 177 -8.34 20.12 -15.36
N LYS A 178 -7.79 19.18 -16.15
CA LYS A 178 -7.85 17.75 -15.85
C LYS A 178 -7.09 17.41 -14.55
N GLY A 179 -5.86 17.91 -14.39
CA GLY A 179 -5.05 17.67 -13.19
C GLY A 179 -5.74 18.18 -11.93
N LYS A 180 -6.24 19.43 -11.97
CA LYS A 180 -7.03 20.03 -10.88
C LYS A 180 -8.28 19.21 -10.55
N SER A 181 -9.05 18.82 -11.57
CA SER A 181 -10.27 18.03 -11.37
C SER A 181 -9.99 16.68 -10.71
N LEU A 182 -8.90 16.00 -11.10
CA LEU A 182 -8.53 14.71 -10.54
C LEU A 182 -8.12 14.80 -9.06
N ILE A 183 -7.40 15.85 -8.67
CA ILE A 183 -7.06 16.10 -7.26
C ILE A 183 -8.34 16.29 -6.44
N VAL A 184 -9.25 17.15 -6.90
CA VAL A 184 -10.54 17.39 -6.21
C VAL A 184 -11.37 16.11 -6.13
N ARG A 185 -11.41 15.30 -7.19
CA ARG A 185 -12.10 14.00 -7.17
C ARG A 185 -11.50 13.06 -6.14
N LEU A 186 -10.17 12.96 -6.09
CA LEU A 186 -9.46 12.13 -5.12
C LEU A 186 -9.81 12.53 -3.68
N GLU A 187 -9.71 13.83 -3.37
CA GLU A 187 -10.03 14.37 -2.03
C GLU A 187 -11.48 14.05 -1.62
N ASN A 188 -12.43 14.28 -2.53
CA ASN A 188 -13.84 13.98 -2.28
C ASN A 188 -14.11 12.49 -2.08
N GLN A 189 -13.48 11.62 -2.87
CA GLN A 189 -13.63 10.16 -2.74
C GLN A 189 -13.04 9.65 -1.43
N MET A 190 -11.88 10.16 -1.02
CA MET A 190 -11.24 9.83 0.24
C MET A 190 -12.11 10.23 1.43
N LYS A 191 -12.65 11.46 1.42
CA LYS A 191 -13.60 11.94 2.43
C LYS A 191 -14.84 11.05 2.50
N LYS A 192 -15.42 10.72 1.34
CA LYS A 192 -16.59 9.85 1.26
C LYS A 192 -16.33 8.45 1.83
N LEU A 193 -15.17 7.85 1.55
CA LEU A 193 -14.79 6.56 2.15
C LEU A 193 -14.64 6.64 3.67
N GLN A 194 -14.08 7.73 4.18
CA GLN A 194 -13.97 7.95 5.62
C GLN A 194 -15.36 8.06 6.27
N ASP A 195 -16.27 8.83 5.67
CA ASP A 195 -17.63 9.00 6.17
C ASP A 195 -18.39 7.66 6.16
N LEU A 196 -18.26 6.87 5.09
CA LEU A 196 -18.87 5.54 4.98
C LEU A 196 -18.33 4.58 6.04
N ARG A 197 -17.03 4.60 6.31
CA ARG A 197 -16.41 3.79 7.38
C ARG A 197 -16.92 4.20 8.76
N GLN A 198 -17.07 5.50 9.02
CA GLN A 198 -17.61 6.00 10.28
C GLN A 198 -19.07 5.57 10.47
N LYS A 199 -19.90 5.68 9.42
CA LYS A 199 -21.29 5.20 9.44
C LYS A 199 -21.36 3.69 9.68
N ALA A 200 -20.51 2.90 9.03
CA ALA A 200 -20.43 1.46 9.25
C ALA A 200 -20.09 1.12 10.71
N MET A 201 -19.10 1.79 11.30
CA MET A 201 -18.72 1.60 12.70
C MET A 201 -19.85 1.99 13.66
N ALA A 202 -20.57 3.08 13.39
CA ALA A 202 -21.71 3.49 14.20
C ALA A 202 -22.84 2.44 14.16
N MET A 203 -23.18 1.92 12.98
CA MET A 203 -24.21 0.87 12.84
C MET A 203 -23.83 -0.45 13.52
N MET A 204 -22.55 -0.80 13.57
CA MET A 204 -22.08 -2.00 14.30
C MET A 204 -22.12 -1.83 15.82
N ARG A 205 -22.08 -0.61 16.34
CA ARG A 205 -22.18 -0.33 17.78
C ARG A 205 -23.61 -0.24 18.29
N SER A 206 -24.57 -0.02 17.39
CA SER A 206 -25.99 0.10 17.70
C SER A 206 -26.76 -1.22 17.58
N GLN A 207 -26.07 -2.33 17.30
CA GLN A 207 -26.58 -3.71 17.30
C GLN A 207 -26.06 -4.44 18.53
#